data_AF-A0A415P2L2-F1
#
_entry.id   AF-A0A415P2L2-F1
#
_cell.length_a   1.000
_cell.length_b   1.000
_cell.length_c   1.000
_cell.angle_alpha   90.00
_cell.angle_beta   90.00
_cell.angle_gamma   90.00
#
_symmetry.space_group_name_H-M   'P 1'
#
loop_
_entity.id
_entity.type
_entity.pdbx_description
1 polymer ?
#
loop_
_entity_poly.entity_id
_entity_poly.type
_entity_poly.pdbx_seq_one_letter_code
_entity_poly.pdbx_strand_id
1 'polypeptide(L)' 'TIKLAHSMRSLDFTSQLNNIRCPVTILCGKKDTANLKASKRLKELLPQATLHIVPNAGHELNQYAPNTIAEILNQ' A
#
# COMPACT_ATOMS: atom_id res chain seq x y z
N THR A 1 -5.62 20.88 -15.04
CA THR A 1 -4.77 20.83 -13.82
C THR A 1 -5.37 19.88 -12.81
N ILE A 2 -4.74 18.74 -12.54
CA ILE A 2 -5.12 17.90 -11.39
C ILE A 2 -4.52 18.57 -10.14
N LYS A 3 -5.17 19.65 -9.65
CA LYS A 3 -4.66 20.49 -8.55
C LYS A 3 -4.32 19.67 -7.30
N LEU A 4 -5.13 18.65 -7.02
CA LEU A 4 -4.94 17.75 -5.87
C LEU A 4 -3.68 16.87 -6.01
N ALA A 5 -3.51 16.20 -7.15
CA ALA A 5 -2.32 15.36 -7.37
C ALA A 5 -1.02 16.20 -7.36
N HIS A 6 -1.11 17.47 -7.78
CA HIS A 6 0.02 18.40 -7.69
C HIS A 6 0.36 18.75 -6.23
N SER A 7 -0.64 19.08 -5.39
CA SER A 7 -0.39 19.39 -3.97
C SER A 7 0.09 18.18 -3.16
N MET A 8 -0.27 16.97 -3.56
CA MET A 8 0.17 15.75 -2.90
C MET A 8 1.61 15.34 -3.26
N ARG A 9 2.18 15.86 -4.35
CA ARG A 9 3.51 15.48 -4.84
C ARG A 9 4.62 15.72 -3.81
N SER A 10 4.48 16.74 -2.97
CA SER A 10 5.47 17.11 -1.95
C SER A 10 5.23 16.45 -0.59
N LEU A 11 4.22 15.59 -0.44
CA LEU A 11 3.98 14.88 0.80
C LEU A 11 5.03 13.79 0.98
N ASP A 12 5.81 13.91 2.05
CA ASP A 12 6.78 12.91 2.47
C ASP A 12 6.62 12.64 3.97
N PHE A 13 6.18 11.43 4.30
CA PHE A 13 5.99 10.96 5.67
C PHE A 13 7.10 10.00 6.12
N THR A 14 8.16 9.81 5.33
CA THR A 14 9.20 8.80 5.59
C THR A 14 9.81 8.93 6.99
N SER A 15 10.07 10.16 7.45
CA SER A 15 10.61 10.43 8.79
C SER A 15 9.65 10.14 9.93
N GLN A 16 8.35 10.06 9.66
CA GLN A 16 7.29 9.86 10.65
C GLN A 16 6.77 8.41 10.69
N LEU A 17 7.17 7.56 9.74
CA LEU A 17 6.75 6.15 9.69
C LEU A 17 7.12 5.39 10.98
N ASN A 18 8.24 5.75 11.61
CA ASN A 18 8.68 5.18 12.88
C ASN A 18 7.72 5.44 14.07
N ASN A 19 6.80 6.41 13.93
CA ASN A 19 5.80 6.71 14.96
C ASN A 19 4.58 5.80 14.89
N ILE A 20 4.43 4.99 13.84
CA ILE A 20 3.30 4.05 13.69
C ILE A 20 3.52 2.85 14.62
N ARG A 21 2.66 2.71 15.64
CA ARG A 21 2.77 1.65 16.66
C ARG A 21 1.72 0.54 16.51
N CYS A 22 0.68 0.75 15.72
CA CYS A 22 -0.33 -0.27 15.46
C CYS A 22 0.16 -1.35 14.49
N PRO A 23 -0.47 -2.52 14.47
CA PRO A 23 -0.29 -3.48 13.38
C PRO A 23 -0.60 -2.83 12.03
N VAL A 24 0.20 -3.13 11.01
CA VAL A 24 0.06 -2.56 9.67
C VAL A 24 -0.04 -3.69 8.65
N THR A 25 -1.04 -3.60 7.78
CA THR A 25 -1.17 -4.47 6.61
C THR A 25 -1.03 -3.63 5.34
N ILE A 26 -0.07 -3.98 4.49
CA ILE A 26 0.19 -3.35 3.21
C ILE A 26 -0.34 -4.28 2.12
N LEU A 27 -1.26 -3.78 1.30
CA LEU A 27 -1.84 -4.50 0.16
C LEU A 27 -1.36 -3.87 -1.15
N CYS A 28 -0.86 -4.69 -2.08
CA CYS A 28 -0.48 -4.21 -3.40
C CYS A 28 -0.82 -5.25 -4.48
N GLY A 29 -1.45 -4.82 -5.57
CA GLY A 29 -1.68 -5.69 -6.72
C GLY A 29 -0.38 -5.98 -7.45
N LYS A 30 -0.15 -7.23 -7.87
CA LYS A 30 1.05 -7.62 -8.64
C LYS A 30 1.14 -6.88 -9.98
N LYS A 31 0.02 -6.41 -10.54
CA LYS A 31 -0.01 -5.62 -11.77
C LYS A 31 0.11 -4.10 -11.51
N ASP A 32 0.11 -3.64 -10.26
CA ASP A 32 0.40 -2.24 -9.90
C ASP A 32 1.92 -2.00 -9.90
N THR A 33 2.50 -1.95 -11.09
CA THR A 33 3.94 -1.75 -11.27
C THR A 33 4.42 -0.40 -10.76
N ALA A 34 3.54 0.61 -10.75
CA ALA A 34 3.85 1.94 -10.23
C ALA A 34 4.12 1.92 -8.72
N ASN A 35 3.33 1.16 -7.95
CA ASN A 35 3.43 1.12 -6.49
C ASN A 35 4.14 -0.12 -5.92
N LEU A 36 4.44 -1.13 -6.74
CA LEU A 36 5.12 -2.36 -6.28
C LEU A 36 6.44 -2.09 -5.54
N LYS A 37 7.30 -1.24 -6.12
CA LYS A 37 8.58 -0.86 -5.50
C LYS A 37 8.37 -0.08 -4.21
N ALA A 38 7.42 0.85 -4.21
CA ALA A 38 7.07 1.65 -3.05
C ALA A 38 6.51 0.78 -1.90
N SER A 39 5.68 -0.21 -2.21
CA SER A 39 5.08 -1.12 -1.22
C SER A 39 6.13 -2.01 -0.54
N LYS A 40 7.09 -2.53 -1.32
CA LYS A 40 8.25 -3.26 -0.76
C LYS A 40 9.11 -2.36 0.13
N ARG A 41 9.40 -1.13 -0.33
CA ARG A 41 10.15 -0.16 0.46
C ARG A 41 9.43 0.23 1.75
N LEU A 42 8.12 0.37 1.71
CA LEU A 42 7.31 0.67 2.89
C LEU A 42 7.39 -0.47 3.91
N LYS A 43 7.39 -1.73 3.47
CA LYS A 43 7.61 -2.90 4.33
C LYS A 43 9.01 -2.92 4.96
N GLU A 44 10.04 -2.47 4.26
CA GLU A 44 11.39 -2.32 4.83
C GLU A 44 11.43 -1.23 5.91
N LEU A 45 10.71 -0.12 5.70
CA LEU A 45 10.65 1.02 6.62
C LEU A 45 9.70 0.77 7.81
N LEU A 46 8.75 -0.15 7.67
CA LEU A 46 7.83 -0.62 8.71
C LEU A 46 8.04 -2.11 8.96
N PRO A 47 9.07 -2.51 9.76
CA PRO A 47 9.38 -3.90 10.00
C PRO A 47 8.24 -4.70 10.63
N GLN A 48 7.33 -4.05 11.35
CA GLN A 48 6.13 -4.64 11.93
C GLN A 48 4.99 -4.88 10.94
N ALA A 49 5.06 -4.32 9.73
CA ALA A 49 3.99 -4.45 8.74
C ALA A 49 3.98 -5.84 8.09
N THR A 50 2.82 -6.31 7.63
CA THR A 50 2.70 -7.47 6.75
C THR A 50 2.43 -7.00 5.32
N LEU A 51 3.15 -7.53 4.34
CA LEU A 51 2.96 -7.16 2.92
C LEU A 51 2.30 -8.32 2.15
N HIS A 52 1.14 -8.05 1.56
CA HIS A 52 0.45 -8.99 0.68
C HIS A 52 0.49 -8.48 -0.76
N ILE A 53 1.08 -9.28 -1.65
CA ILE A 53 1.08 -9.03 -3.09
C ILE A 53 0.00 -9.89 -3.76
N VAL A 54 -1.05 -9.25 -4.28
CA VAL A 54 -2.21 -9.95 -4.86
C VAL A 54 -1.95 -10.26 -6.34
N PRO A 55 -1.81 -11.54 -6.75
CA PRO A 55 -1.25 -11.92 -8.05
C PRO A 55 -2.06 -11.45 -9.27
N ASN A 56 -3.39 -11.35 -9.14
CA ASN A 56 -4.30 -11.04 -10.26
C ASN A 56 -4.86 -9.61 -10.24
N ALA A 57 -4.43 -8.76 -9.29
CA ALA A 57 -4.93 -7.41 -9.13
C ALA A 57 -3.94 -6.33 -9.63
N GLY A 58 -4.49 -5.22 -10.12
CA GLY A 58 -3.76 -3.98 -10.43
C GLY A 58 -3.87 -2.96 -9.30
N HIS A 59 -3.92 -1.68 -9.65
CA HIS A 59 -4.02 -0.60 -8.66
C HIS A 59 -5.32 -0.65 -7.84
N GLU A 60 -6.45 -0.84 -8.52
CA GLU A 60 -7.78 -0.85 -7.90
C GLU A 60 -8.15 -2.23 -7.35
N LEU A 61 -7.41 -2.67 -6.32
CA LEU A 61 -7.61 -3.98 -5.67
C LEU A 61 -9.07 -4.25 -5.29
N ASN A 62 -9.80 -3.22 -4.82
CA ASN A 62 -11.20 -3.30 -4.45
C ASN A 62 -12.12 -3.70 -5.62
N GLN A 63 -11.76 -3.37 -6.86
CA GLN A 63 -12.52 -3.77 -8.04
C GLN A 63 -12.12 -5.16 -8.53
N TYR A 64 -10.82 -5.48 -8.53
CA TYR A 64 -10.30 -6.71 -9.14
C TYR A 64 -10.24 -7.91 -8.19
N ALA A 65 -10.16 -7.69 -6.89
CA ALA A 65 -10.01 -8.72 -5.87
C ALA A 65 -10.73 -8.37 -4.54
N PRO A 66 -12.04 -8.02 -4.57
CA PRO A 66 -12.78 -7.61 -3.37
C PRO A 66 -12.80 -8.69 -2.29
N ASN A 67 -12.99 -9.96 -2.67
CA ASN A 67 -13.01 -11.08 -1.73
C ASN A 67 -11.66 -11.27 -1.05
N THR A 68 -10.56 -11.16 -1.81
CA THR A 68 -9.20 -11.25 -1.25
C THR A 68 -8.92 -10.14 -0.26
N ILE A 69 -9.40 -8.91 -0.50
CA ILE A 69 -9.28 -7.83 0.49
C ILE A 69 -10.07 -8.18 1.75
N ALA A 70 -11.32 -8.63 1.60
CA ALA A 70 -12.16 -8.98 2.75
C ALA A 70 -11.55 -10.12 3.58
N GLU A 71 -10.98 -11.14 2.94
CA GLU A 71 -10.28 -12.22 3.62
C GLU A 71 -9.07 -11.72 4.40
N ILE A 72 -8.24 -10.86 3.80
CA ILE A 72 -7.04 -10.34 4.49
C ILE A 72 -7.41 -9.39 5.64
N LEU A 73 -8.47 -8.60 5.50
CA LEU A 73 -8.89 -7.64 6.54
C LEU A 73 -9.61 -8.30 7.73
N ASN A 74 -10.17 -9.50 7.55
CA ASN A 74 -10.86 -10.24 8.61
C ASN A 74 -9.95 -11.27 9.34
N GLN A 75 -8.64 -11.27 9.04
CA GLN A 75 -7.63 -12.02 9.79
C GLN A 75 -7.26 -11.29 11.09
#